data_AF-A0A0U1M0A1-F1
#
_entry.id   AF-A0A0U1M0A1-F1
#
_cell.length_a   1.000
_cell.length_b   1.000
_cell.length_c   1.000
_cell.angle_alpha   90.00
_cell.angle_beta   90.00
_cell.angle_gamma   90.00
#
_symmetry.space_group_name_H-M   'P 1'
#
loop_
_entity.id
_entity.type
_entity.pdbx_description
1 polymer ?
#
loop_
_entity_poly.entity_id
_entity_poly.type
_entity_poly.pdbx_seq_one_letter_code
_entity_poly.pdbx_strand_id
1 'polypeptide(L)'
;MQDPQAFVDPNLTEPDLVVLQTLYRDISSASPSTSTSTPTSTTRDGAKSETQDSDHAAIDKLQALNTPSHPSFEPTVLVSCDLAYLRAKLPAFVYDHLLQPYIAVARRIVRVETDVVMLTHLILYFSTSVPSALLLYRHFTYPHAVLHWLMQSYYVGTYTLMMHQHIHMGGILSKNSFLLRLFDTVFPYITNPLMGHTWNSYYYHHIKHHHVEGNGPDDLSSTLRYQRDSLPDFLHYVLRFMFLVWIELPMYFFRKGKYALGLKAFFWDTSCYLTIAALYAFVNPRATVFAFILPLAMLRVGLMVGNWGQHALVDEDDPTSDLRSSITLIDVASNRFCYNDGYHTSHHLNPRRHWRDHPLALLRAKPKYQTERALIFKNIDYIMITVKLLQKDYMHLAKCLVPIGDAQIQMSLEERAAMLRTKTRRFSEEAIRQKYGL
;
A
#
# COMPACT_ATOMS: atom_id res chain seq x y z
N MET A 1 -1.79 19.79 -17.91
CA MET A 1 -2.08 18.57 -17.10
C MET A 1 -3.13 17.79 -17.88
N GLN A 2 -2.87 16.52 -18.21
CA GLN A 2 -3.86 15.69 -18.93
C GLN A 2 -5.08 15.45 -18.03
N ASP A 3 -6.25 15.24 -18.64
CA ASP A 3 -7.47 14.92 -17.90
C ASP A 3 -7.32 13.57 -17.18
N PRO A 4 -7.34 13.53 -15.83
CA PRO A 4 -7.13 12.29 -15.07
C PRO A 4 -8.16 11.21 -15.40
N GLN A 5 -9.34 11.58 -15.91
CA GLN A 5 -10.38 10.63 -16.32
C GLN A 5 -9.98 9.86 -17.59
N ALA A 6 -9.33 10.51 -18.56
CA ALA A 6 -8.94 9.89 -19.82
C ALA A 6 -7.52 9.30 -19.80
N PHE A 7 -6.67 9.74 -18.87
CA PHE A 7 -5.30 9.25 -18.77
C PHE A 7 -5.22 7.80 -18.28
N VAL A 8 -4.28 7.05 -18.85
CA VAL A 8 -3.90 5.69 -18.48
C VAL A 8 -2.36 5.68 -18.48
N ASP A 9 -1.72 5.35 -17.37
CA ASP A 9 -0.25 5.43 -17.28
C ASP A 9 0.40 4.39 -18.22
N PRO A 10 1.26 4.79 -19.17
CA PRO A 10 1.95 3.84 -20.04
C PRO A 10 2.86 2.86 -19.28
N ASN A 11 3.19 3.14 -18.01
CA ASN A 11 4.02 2.30 -17.14
C ASN A 11 3.20 1.50 -16.13
N LEU A 12 1.88 1.37 -16.32
CA LEU A 12 1.02 0.46 -15.59
C LEU A 12 1.64 -0.92 -15.42
N THR A 13 1.36 -1.56 -14.29
CA THR A 13 1.64 -2.99 -14.17
C THR A 13 0.64 -3.75 -15.03
N GLU A 14 1.06 -4.87 -15.63
CA GLU A 14 0.14 -5.72 -16.40
C GLU A 14 -1.12 -6.12 -15.59
N PRO A 15 -1.01 -6.47 -14.29
CA PRO A 15 -2.20 -6.74 -13.47
C PRO A 15 -3.17 -5.56 -13.36
N ASP A 16 -2.68 -4.35 -13.11
CA ASP A 16 -3.53 -3.16 -13.03
C ASP A 16 -4.23 -2.87 -14.36
N LEU A 17 -3.53 -3.04 -15.48
CA LEU A 17 -4.10 -2.86 -16.81
C LEU A 17 -5.28 -3.83 -17.04
N VAL A 18 -5.12 -5.11 -16.68
CA VAL A 18 -6.16 -6.12 -16.81
C VAL A 18 -7.38 -5.77 -15.95
N VAL A 19 -7.16 -5.33 -14.71
CA VAL A 19 -8.27 -4.92 -13.83
C VAL A 19 -8.98 -3.68 -14.39
N LEU A 20 -8.23 -2.64 -14.76
CA LEU A 20 -8.79 -1.39 -15.26
C LEU A 20 -9.59 -1.58 -16.55
N GLN A 21 -9.08 -2.37 -17.50
CA GLN A 21 -9.80 -2.71 -18.73
C GLN A 21 -11.11 -3.46 -18.45
N THR A 22 -11.10 -4.34 -17.45
CA THR A 22 -12.30 -5.07 -17.03
C THR A 22 -13.36 -4.12 -16.47
N LEU A 23 -12.96 -3.19 -15.59
CA LEU A 23 -13.87 -2.18 -15.04
C LEU A 23 -14.41 -1.22 -16.13
N TYR A 24 -13.57 -0.80 -17.08
CA TYR A 24 -14.01 0.04 -18.19
C TYR A 24 -15.00 -0.65 -19.12
N ARG A 25 -14.84 -1.96 -19.36
CA ARG A 25 -15.81 -2.75 -20.14
C ARG A 25 -17.19 -2.71 -19.49
N ASP A 26 -17.27 -2.88 -18.17
CA ASP A 26 -18.53 -2.78 -17.42
C ASP A 26 -19.17 -1.39 -17.62
N ILE A 27 -18.39 -0.31 -17.48
CA ILE A 27 -18.87 1.08 -17.67
C ILE A 27 -19.37 1.31 -19.10
N SER A 28 -18.64 0.84 -20.11
CA SER A 28 -19.05 0.96 -21.52
C SER A 28 -20.30 0.16 -21.83
N SER A 29 -20.47 -1.03 -21.23
CA SER A 29 -21.66 -1.87 -21.42
C SER A 29 -22.93 -1.30 -20.75
N ALA A 30 -22.77 -0.53 -19.68
CA ALA A 30 -23.86 0.08 -18.94
C ALA A 30 -24.29 1.45 -19.50
N SER A 31 -23.45 2.09 -20.33
CA SER A 31 -23.76 3.38 -20.94
C SER A 31 -24.72 3.18 -22.14
N PRO A 32 -25.88 3.85 -22.19
CA PRO A 32 -26.77 3.73 -23.34
C PRO A 32 -26.06 4.29 -24.58
N SER A 33 -25.91 3.47 -25.61
CA SER A 33 -25.28 3.87 -26.87
C SER A 33 -26.02 5.06 -27.49
N THR A 34 -25.38 6.23 -27.53
CA THR A 34 -25.82 7.40 -28.30
C THR A 34 -25.54 7.23 -29.80
N SER A 35 -25.73 6.04 -30.35
CA SER A 35 -25.57 5.76 -31.77
C SER A 35 -26.91 5.39 -32.39
N THR A 36 -27.41 6.33 -33.19
CA THR A 36 -28.49 6.16 -34.16
C THR A 36 -28.06 5.12 -35.20
N SER A 37 -28.22 3.83 -34.90
CA SER A 37 -28.13 2.77 -35.89
C SER A 37 -28.95 1.56 -35.45
N THR A 38 -29.95 1.25 -36.27
CA THR A 38 -30.72 0.02 -36.48
C THR A 38 -30.65 -1.09 -35.40
N PRO A 39 -31.79 -1.61 -34.91
CA PRO A 39 -31.80 -2.61 -33.85
C PRO A 39 -31.36 -3.98 -34.40
N THR A 40 -30.07 -4.30 -34.29
CA THR A 40 -29.64 -5.70 -34.28
C THR A 40 -29.87 -6.25 -32.88
N SER A 41 -30.69 -7.30 -32.78
CA SER A 41 -31.10 -7.94 -31.55
C SER A 41 -29.96 -8.71 -30.88
N THR A 42 -28.98 -8.02 -30.32
CA THR A 42 -28.12 -8.62 -29.30
C THR A 42 -28.95 -8.65 -28.01
N THR A 43 -29.45 -9.83 -27.66
CA THR A 43 -30.21 -10.01 -26.42
C THR A 43 -29.33 -9.63 -25.21
N ARG A 44 -29.96 -9.07 -24.18
CA ARG A 44 -29.29 -8.65 -22.93
C ARG A 44 -28.52 -9.81 -22.26
N ASP A 45 -28.92 -11.05 -22.56
CA ASP A 45 -28.26 -12.27 -22.12
C ASP A 45 -26.96 -12.58 -22.88
N GLY A 46 -26.88 -12.26 -24.18
CA GLY A 46 -25.65 -12.41 -24.98
C GLY A 46 -24.54 -11.45 -24.52
N ALA A 47 -24.87 -10.18 -24.28
CA ALA A 47 -23.93 -9.20 -23.76
C ALA A 47 -23.43 -9.54 -22.33
N LYS A 48 -24.29 -10.14 -21.49
CA LYS A 48 -23.88 -10.63 -20.17
C LYS A 48 -22.96 -11.84 -20.25
N SER A 49 -23.22 -12.77 -21.17
CA SER A 49 -22.37 -13.94 -21.41
C SER A 49 -20.97 -13.52 -21.88
N GLU A 50 -20.88 -12.60 -22.85
CA GLU A 50 -19.60 -12.10 -23.36
C GLU A 50 -18.77 -11.38 -22.27
N THR A 51 -19.42 -10.57 -21.42
CA THR A 51 -18.74 -9.93 -20.29
C THR A 51 -18.22 -10.97 -19.29
N GLN A 52 -19.01 -11.99 -18.96
CA GLN A 52 -18.60 -13.08 -18.07
C GLN A 52 -17.40 -13.87 -18.64
N ASP A 53 -17.43 -14.21 -19.92
CA ASP A 53 -16.32 -14.91 -20.59
C ASP A 53 -15.03 -14.05 -20.56
N SER A 54 -15.17 -12.74 -20.76
CA SER A 54 -14.04 -11.81 -20.71
C SER A 54 -13.47 -11.63 -19.29
N ASP A 55 -14.32 -11.65 -18.26
CA ASP A 55 -13.93 -11.61 -16.86
C ASP A 55 -13.18 -12.90 -16.47
N HIS A 56 -13.67 -14.05 -16.92
CA HIS A 56 -13.01 -15.34 -16.72
C HIS A 56 -11.61 -15.35 -17.36
N ALA A 57 -11.48 -14.89 -18.61
CA ALA A 57 -10.18 -14.78 -19.27
C ALA A 57 -9.21 -13.84 -18.52
N ALA A 58 -9.71 -12.73 -17.97
CA ALA A 58 -8.90 -11.81 -17.15
C ALA A 58 -8.42 -12.47 -15.85
N ILE A 59 -9.32 -13.19 -15.16
CA ILE A 59 -9.01 -13.95 -13.95
C ILE A 59 -7.96 -15.03 -14.23
N ASP A 60 -8.13 -15.80 -15.30
CA ASP A 60 -7.21 -16.87 -15.69
C ASP A 60 -5.82 -16.32 -16.02
N LYS A 61 -5.77 -15.19 -16.73
CA LYS A 61 -4.52 -14.49 -17.04
C LYS A 61 -3.77 -14.06 -15.78
N LEU A 62 -4.45 -13.41 -14.83
CA LEU A 62 -3.81 -12.98 -13.57
C LEU A 62 -3.33 -14.17 -12.74
N GLN A 63 -4.11 -15.25 -12.70
CA GLN A 63 -3.71 -16.48 -12.01
C GLN A 63 -2.49 -17.13 -12.66
N ALA A 64 -2.44 -17.16 -14.00
CA ALA A 64 -1.31 -17.69 -14.77
C ALA A 64 0.01 -16.96 -14.47
N LEU A 65 -0.02 -15.63 -14.34
CA LEU A 65 1.18 -14.82 -14.03
C LEU A 65 1.79 -15.13 -12.65
N ASN A 66 0.97 -15.58 -11.69
CA ASN A 66 1.39 -15.87 -10.32
C ASN A 66 1.68 -17.35 -10.06
N THR A 67 1.39 -18.26 -10.99
CA THR A 67 1.49 -19.72 -10.78
C THR A 67 2.84 -20.27 -11.29
N PRO A 68 3.80 -20.68 -10.44
CA PRO A 68 5.15 -21.05 -10.87
C PRO A 68 5.27 -22.18 -11.89
N SER A 69 4.28 -23.08 -11.92
CA SER A 69 4.20 -24.19 -12.88
C SER A 69 3.59 -23.80 -14.23
N HIS A 70 2.99 -22.62 -14.34
CA HIS A 70 2.32 -22.17 -15.56
C HIS A 70 3.34 -21.57 -16.56
N PRO A 71 3.22 -21.81 -17.88
CA PRO A 71 4.15 -21.28 -18.88
C PRO A 71 4.28 -19.75 -18.89
N SER A 72 3.20 -19.05 -18.56
CA SER A 72 3.17 -17.58 -18.46
C SER A 72 3.64 -17.03 -17.12
N PHE A 73 4.17 -17.86 -16.22
CA PHE A 73 4.69 -17.40 -14.93
C PHE A 73 5.78 -16.35 -15.11
N GLU A 74 5.65 -15.23 -14.39
CA GLU A 74 6.65 -14.16 -14.42
C GLU A 74 6.96 -13.68 -13.00
N PRO A 75 8.16 -13.94 -12.45
CA PRO A 75 8.55 -13.37 -11.18
C PRO A 75 8.84 -11.88 -11.32
N THR A 76 8.52 -11.09 -10.29
CA THR A 76 8.87 -9.66 -10.28
C THR A 76 10.34 -9.57 -9.87
N VAL A 77 11.17 -8.93 -10.70
CA VAL A 77 12.64 -8.83 -10.45
C VAL A 77 13.06 -7.42 -10.06
N LEU A 78 12.49 -6.43 -10.74
CA LEU A 78 12.68 -5.00 -10.51
C LEU A 78 11.31 -4.35 -10.38
N VAL A 79 11.25 -3.23 -9.66
CA VAL A 79 10.04 -2.40 -9.59
C VAL A 79 9.93 -1.47 -10.81
N SER A 80 11.05 -1.04 -11.39
CA SER A 80 11.05 -0.05 -12.48
C SER A 80 10.56 -0.57 -13.83
N CYS A 81 10.58 -1.87 -14.06
CA CYS A 81 10.15 -2.48 -15.32
C CYS A 81 9.83 -3.97 -15.14
N ASP A 82 9.02 -4.49 -16.07
CA ASP A 82 8.58 -5.89 -16.04
C ASP A 82 9.64 -6.80 -16.73
N LEU A 83 9.64 -8.10 -16.42
CA LEU A 83 10.63 -9.03 -16.96
C LEU A 83 10.46 -9.20 -18.47
N ALA A 84 9.24 -9.09 -19.00
CA ALA A 84 8.99 -9.03 -20.44
C ALA A 84 9.74 -7.86 -21.12
N TYR A 85 9.77 -6.68 -20.50
CA TYR A 85 10.54 -5.54 -21.01
C TYR A 85 12.04 -5.83 -20.99
N LEU A 86 12.56 -6.40 -19.90
CA LEU A 86 13.97 -6.80 -19.80
C LEU A 86 14.35 -7.83 -20.87
N ARG A 87 13.48 -8.82 -21.14
CA ARG A 87 13.68 -9.81 -22.21
C ARG A 87 13.79 -9.16 -23.59
N ALA A 88 12.96 -8.14 -23.85
CA ALA A 88 12.94 -7.47 -25.14
C ALA A 88 14.09 -6.47 -25.33
N LYS A 89 14.65 -5.91 -24.26
CA LYS A 89 15.62 -4.81 -24.33
C LYS A 89 17.06 -5.19 -23.97
N LEU A 90 17.28 -6.23 -23.18
CA LEU A 90 18.63 -6.66 -22.82
C LEU A 90 19.27 -7.47 -23.97
N PRO A 91 20.60 -7.36 -24.17
CA PRO A 91 21.33 -8.28 -25.03
C PRO A 91 21.10 -9.73 -24.59
N ALA A 92 20.90 -10.65 -25.53
CA ALA A 92 20.60 -12.06 -25.24
C ALA A 92 21.63 -12.67 -24.26
N PHE A 93 22.92 -12.37 -24.44
CA PHE A 93 23.96 -12.80 -23.52
C PHE A 93 23.72 -12.38 -22.05
N VAL A 94 23.32 -11.13 -21.83
CA VAL A 94 23.02 -10.61 -20.48
C VAL A 94 21.77 -11.26 -19.92
N TYR A 95 20.73 -11.41 -20.73
CA TYR A 95 19.49 -12.03 -20.30
C TYR A 95 19.70 -13.51 -19.92
N ASP A 96 20.31 -14.28 -20.81
CA ASP A 96 20.43 -15.74 -20.69
C ASP A 96 21.52 -16.18 -19.71
N HIS A 97 22.63 -15.43 -19.60
CA HIS A 97 23.78 -15.84 -18.78
C HIS A 97 23.95 -15.05 -17.47
N LEU A 98 23.24 -13.93 -17.28
CA LEU A 98 23.29 -13.17 -16.02
C LEU A 98 21.93 -13.13 -15.33
N LEU A 99 20.90 -12.64 -16.03
CA LEU A 99 19.59 -12.41 -15.42
C LEU A 99 18.86 -13.72 -15.11
N GLN A 100 18.79 -14.65 -16.07
CA GLN A 100 18.11 -15.95 -15.87
C GLN A 100 18.74 -16.79 -14.75
N PRO A 101 20.08 -16.96 -14.67
CA PRO A 101 20.71 -17.66 -13.55
C PRO A 101 20.44 -16.97 -12.20
N TYR A 102 20.47 -15.64 -12.14
CA TYR A 102 20.09 -14.90 -10.94
C TYR A 102 18.65 -15.20 -10.52
N ILE A 103 17.68 -15.10 -11.43
CA ILE A 103 16.27 -15.39 -11.16
C ILE A 103 16.10 -16.83 -10.65
N ALA A 104 16.74 -17.80 -11.28
CA ALA A 104 16.64 -19.21 -10.91
C ALA A 104 17.14 -19.48 -9.48
N VAL A 105 18.23 -18.81 -9.06
CA VAL A 105 18.75 -18.89 -7.69
C VAL A 105 17.86 -18.11 -6.73
N ALA A 106 17.49 -16.89 -7.08
CA ALA A 106 16.68 -15.99 -6.26
C ALA A 106 15.32 -16.61 -5.90
N ARG A 107 14.65 -17.27 -6.86
CA ARG A 107 13.37 -17.99 -6.64
C ARG A 107 13.45 -19.05 -5.53
N ARG A 108 14.62 -19.65 -5.31
CA ARG A 108 14.85 -20.65 -4.25
C ARG A 108 15.15 -20.00 -2.90
N ILE A 109 15.62 -18.75 -2.90
CA ILE A 109 15.97 -17.97 -1.71
C ILE A 109 14.75 -17.24 -1.15
N VAL A 110 13.90 -16.66 -2.00
CA VAL A 110 12.69 -15.97 -1.58
C VAL A 110 11.62 -16.95 -1.11
N ARG A 111 10.68 -16.46 -0.30
CA ARG A 111 9.62 -17.29 0.26
C ARG A 111 8.55 -17.68 -0.77
N VAL A 112 8.18 -16.73 -1.62
CA VAL A 112 7.22 -16.93 -2.71
C VAL A 112 7.97 -16.65 -4.01
N GLU A 113 7.89 -17.55 -4.98
CA GLU A 113 8.74 -17.50 -6.17
C GLU A 113 8.53 -16.24 -7.02
N THR A 114 7.41 -15.55 -6.85
CA THR A 114 7.12 -14.26 -7.48
C THR A 114 7.94 -13.10 -6.90
N ASP A 115 8.54 -13.24 -5.72
CA ASP A 115 9.13 -12.16 -4.91
C ASP A 115 10.63 -11.96 -5.13
N VAL A 116 11.19 -12.33 -6.29
CA VAL A 116 12.62 -12.11 -6.61
C VAL A 116 13.05 -10.66 -6.30
N VAL A 117 12.16 -9.71 -6.55
CA VAL A 117 12.29 -8.27 -6.26
C VAL A 117 12.61 -7.97 -4.80
N MET A 118 12.09 -8.73 -3.84
CA MET A 118 12.39 -8.52 -2.42
C MET A 118 13.84 -8.86 -2.11
N LEU A 119 14.37 -9.95 -2.68
CA LEU A 119 15.79 -10.26 -2.59
C LEU A 119 16.66 -9.20 -3.29
N THR A 120 16.23 -8.75 -4.48
CA THR A 120 16.93 -7.67 -5.19
C THR A 120 17.04 -6.41 -4.34
N HIS A 121 15.98 -6.03 -3.63
CA HIS A 121 15.98 -4.88 -2.73
C HIS A 121 16.84 -5.11 -1.48
N LEU A 122 16.83 -6.31 -0.89
CA LEU A 122 17.76 -6.63 0.20
C LEU A 122 19.22 -6.47 -0.24
N ILE A 123 19.60 -7.01 -1.40
CA ILE A 123 20.94 -6.83 -1.97
C ILE A 123 21.25 -5.33 -2.14
N LEU A 124 20.30 -4.57 -2.71
CA LEU A 124 20.42 -3.13 -2.87
C LEU A 124 20.71 -2.44 -1.52
N TYR A 125 19.86 -2.64 -0.51
CA TYR A 125 20.01 -1.96 0.78
C TYR A 125 21.30 -2.33 1.52
N PHE A 126 21.72 -3.60 1.47
CA PHE A 126 22.98 -4.02 2.09
C PHE A 126 24.23 -3.60 1.30
N SER A 127 24.09 -3.33 0.00
CA SER A 127 25.18 -2.81 -0.84
C SER A 127 25.29 -1.29 -0.88
N THR A 128 24.22 -0.56 -0.51
CA THR A 128 24.19 0.92 -0.57
C THR A 128 23.87 1.56 0.79
N SER A 129 22.68 1.32 1.34
CA SER A 129 22.17 1.96 2.56
C SER A 129 23.06 1.71 3.77
N VAL A 130 23.35 0.44 4.07
CA VAL A 130 24.18 0.05 5.21
C VAL A 130 25.62 0.60 5.12
N PRO A 131 26.39 0.35 4.05
CA PRO A 131 27.75 0.89 3.95
C PRO A 131 27.77 2.41 3.90
N SER A 132 26.78 3.06 3.28
CA SER A 132 26.68 4.52 3.30
C SER A 132 26.51 5.07 4.72
N ALA A 133 25.67 4.46 5.55
CA ALA A 133 25.52 4.86 6.95
C ALA A 133 26.83 4.66 7.73
N LEU A 134 27.51 3.52 7.57
CA LEU A 134 28.81 3.28 8.21
C LEU A 134 29.86 4.33 7.80
N LEU A 135 29.91 4.66 6.51
CA LEU A 135 30.81 5.70 5.99
C LEU A 135 30.49 7.09 6.55
N LEU A 136 29.22 7.44 6.77
CA LEU A 136 28.84 8.71 7.41
C LEU A 136 29.41 8.83 8.83
N TYR A 137 29.36 7.74 9.60
CA TYR A 137 29.93 7.73 10.96
C TYR A 137 31.46 7.73 10.95
N ARG A 138 32.09 7.14 9.93
CA ARG A 138 33.55 7.09 9.81
C ARG A 138 34.17 8.38 9.27
N HIS A 139 33.54 9.00 8.27
CA HIS A 139 34.01 10.17 7.52
C HIS A 139 32.83 11.05 7.09
N PHE A 140 32.28 11.82 8.04
CA PHE A 140 31.14 12.68 7.77
C PHE A 140 31.47 13.82 6.79
N THR A 141 30.66 13.94 5.74
CA THR A 141 30.60 15.15 4.89
C THR A 141 29.13 15.49 4.61
N TYR A 142 28.81 16.78 4.50
CA TYR A 142 27.43 17.20 4.20
C TYR A 142 26.92 16.70 2.84
N PRO A 143 27.70 16.72 1.74
CA PRO A 143 27.24 16.17 0.47
C PRO A 143 26.86 14.69 0.59
N HIS A 144 27.70 13.87 1.23
CA HIS A 144 27.38 12.45 1.46
C HIS A 144 26.14 12.29 2.35
N ALA A 145 26.01 13.10 3.41
CA ALA A 145 24.88 13.04 4.32
C ALA A 145 23.55 13.35 3.62
N VAL A 146 23.52 14.39 2.78
CA VAL A 146 22.35 14.75 1.97
C VAL A 146 22.05 13.66 0.95
N LEU A 147 23.05 13.15 0.23
CA LEU A 147 22.85 12.06 -0.75
C LEU A 147 22.36 10.77 -0.09
N HIS A 148 22.90 10.43 1.08
CA HIS A 148 22.42 9.29 1.87
C HIS A 148 20.95 9.47 2.24
N TRP A 149 20.58 10.63 2.79
CA TRP A 149 19.19 10.90 3.17
C TRP A 149 18.25 10.86 1.96
N LEU A 150 18.62 11.46 0.82
CA LEU A 150 17.82 11.39 -0.41
C LEU A 150 17.64 9.96 -0.91
N MET A 151 18.69 9.14 -0.85
CA MET A 151 18.62 7.71 -1.18
C MET A 151 17.66 6.97 -0.23
N GLN A 152 17.72 7.22 1.08
CA GLN A 152 16.77 6.62 2.03
C GLN A 152 15.33 7.08 1.76
N SER A 153 15.12 8.36 1.45
CA SER A 153 13.81 8.90 1.07
C SER A 153 13.25 8.26 -0.19
N TYR A 154 14.11 7.87 -1.14
CA TYR A 154 13.70 7.10 -2.31
C TYR A 154 13.34 5.64 -1.94
N TYR A 155 14.11 5.02 -1.04
CA TYR A 155 13.89 3.63 -0.64
C TYR A 155 12.73 3.41 0.34
N VAL A 156 12.36 4.42 1.13
CA VAL A 156 11.48 4.26 2.30
C VAL A 156 10.11 3.67 1.96
N GLY A 157 9.51 4.05 0.83
CA GLY A 157 8.21 3.54 0.40
C GLY A 157 8.27 2.04 0.12
N THR A 158 9.12 1.65 -0.84
CA THR A 158 9.35 0.24 -1.18
C THR A 158 9.79 -0.57 0.05
N TYR A 159 10.73 -0.08 0.86
CA TYR A 159 11.16 -0.79 2.05
C TYR A 159 10.01 -1.00 3.05
N THR A 160 9.20 0.02 3.29
CA THR A 160 8.08 -0.06 4.23
C THR A 160 7.08 -1.11 3.81
N LEU A 161 6.77 -1.21 2.51
CA LEU A 161 5.84 -2.22 2.02
C LEU A 161 6.47 -3.62 1.88
N MET A 162 7.78 -3.71 1.71
CA MET A 162 8.50 -4.99 1.91
C MET A 162 8.36 -5.46 3.36
N MET A 163 8.50 -4.54 4.31
CA MET A 163 8.32 -4.83 5.74
C MET A 163 6.86 -5.14 6.09
N HIS A 164 5.89 -4.51 5.42
CA HIS A 164 4.48 -4.86 5.54
C HIS A 164 4.25 -6.33 5.15
N GLN A 165 4.82 -6.77 4.02
CA GLN A 165 4.77 -8.19 3.64
C GLN A 165 5.51 -9.10 4.62
N HIS A 166 6.68 -8.68 5.11
CA HIS A 166 7.45 -9.42 6.12
C HIS A 166 6.63 -9.69 7.38
N ILE A 167 5.95 -8.67 7.94
CA ILE A 167 5.21 -8.81 9.20
C ILE A 167 3.89 -9.58 9.03
N HIS A 168 3.22 -9.48 7.88
CA HIS A 168 1.99 -10.23 7.59
C HIS A 168 2.28 -11.71 7.31
N MET A 169 3.31 -11.99 6.52
CA MET A 169 3.64 -13.35 6.10
C MET A 169 4.56 -14.08 7.10
N GLY A 170 5.19 -13.34 8.02
CA GLY A 170 6.17 -13.85 8.97
C GLY A 170 7.48 -14.22 8.30
N GLY A 171 8.02 -13.28 7.51
CA GLY A 171 9.26 -13.41 6.75
C GLY A 171 9.08 -13.39 5.23
N ILE A 172 10.09 -12.88 4.51
CA ILE A 172 10.12 -12.76 3.03
C ILE A 172 11.09 -13.74 2.35
N LEU A 173 12.00 -14.36 3.13
CA LEU A 173 12.89 -15.40 2.64
C LEU A 173 12.38 -16.81 2.95
N SER A 174 12.90 -17.76 2.17
CA SER A 174 12.63 -19.19 2.31
C SER A 174 13.04 -19.69 3.69
N LYS A 175 12.20 -20.56 4.25
CA LYS A 175 12.43 -21.20 5.55
C LYS A 175 13.28 -22.47 5.45
N ASN A 176 13.76 -22.83 4.26
CA ASN A 176 14.44 -24.11 4.01
C ASN A 176 15.84 -24.18 4.63
N SER A 177 16.51 -23.04 4.84
CA SER A 177 17.84 -22.98 5.44
C SER A 177 17.82 -22.21 6.76
N PHE A 178 18.58 -22.71 7.74
CA PHE A 178 18.78 -21.99 9.01
C PHE A 178 19.38 -20.60 8.79
N LEU A 179 20.36 -20.46 7.88
CA LEU A 179 21.00 -19.18 7.60
C LEU A 179 20.02 -18.17 7.00
N LEU A 180 19.14 -18.61 6.10
CA LEU A 180 18.10 -17.74 5.52
C LEU A 180 17.09 -17.29 6.58
N ARG A 181 16.64 -18.20 7.46
CA ARG A 181 15.74 -17.85 8.57
C ARG A 181 16.39 -16.86 9.54
N LEU A 182 17.66 -17.06 9.86
CA LEU A 182 18.41 -16.16 10.73
C LEU A 182 18.54 -14.77 10.08
N PHE A 183 18.95 -14.71 8.82
CA PHE A 183 19.06 -13.45 8.10
C PHE A 183 17.72 -12.73 8.01
N ASP A 184 16.65 -13.43 7.62
CA ASP A 184 15.27 -12.90 7.52
C ASP A 184 14.75 -12.34 8.86
N THR A 185 15.21 -12.91 9.98
CA THR A 185 14.87 -12.43 11.33
C THR A 185 15.70 -11.20 11.73
N VAL A 186 16.98 -11.15 11.33
CA VAL A 186 17.94 -10.16 11.83
C VAL A 186 17.99 -8.90 10.97
N PHE A 187 17.83 -9.00 9.64
CA PHE A 187 17.96 -7.84 8.77
C PHE A 187 17.11 -6.64 9.19
N PRO A 188 15.84 -6.80 9.66
CA PRO A 188 15.02 -5.65 10.05
C PRO A 188 15.62 -4.87 11.22
N TYR A 189 16.39 -5.51 12.11
CA TYR A 189 17.04 -4.80 13.23
C TYR A 189 18.16 -3.87 12.77
N ILE A 190 18.71 -4.09 11.58
CA ILE A 190 19.72 -3.24 10.95
C ILE A 190 19.03 -2.19 10.08
N THR A 191 18.12 -2.61 9.21
CA THR A 191 17.56 -1.74 8.16
C THR A 191 16.34 -0.94 8.61
N ASN A 192 15.57 -1.36 9.62
CA ASN A 192 14.41 -0.60 10.09
C ASN A 192 14.79 0.82 10.55
N PRO A 193 15.76 1.02 11.48
CA PRO A 193 16.08 2.35 11.95
C PRO A 193 16.61 3.26 10.84
N LEU A 194 17.40 2.69 9.91
CA LEU A 194 17.91 3.38 8.73
C LEU A 194 16.80 3.92 7.82
N MET A 195 15.66 3.21 7.78
CA MET A 195 14.47 3.59 7.00
C MET A 195 13.42 4.31 7.84
N GLY A 196 13.77 4.73 9.07
CA GLY A 196 12.90 5.47 9.97
C GLY A 196 11.94 4.62 10.82
N HIS A 197 11.91 3.30 10.65
CA HIS A 197 11.12 2.40 11.48
C HIS A 197 11.79 2.22 12.83
N THR A 198 11.04 2.31 13.91
CA THR A 198 11.49 1.78 15.21
C THR A 198 11.35 0.25 15.22
N TRP A 199 12.17 -0.43 16.03
CA TRP A 199 12.17 -1.89 16.06
C TRP A 199 10.80 -2.45 16.43
N ASN A 200 10.28 -3.40 15.65
CA ASN A 200 9.01 -4.10 15.87
C ASN A 200 7.74 -3.23 16.04
N SER A 201 7.82 -1.92 16.11
CA SER A 201 6.67 -1.05 16.37
C SER A 201 5.67 -1.07 15.23
N TYR A 202 6.15 -1.20 13.98
CA TYR A 202 5.26 -1.40 12.85
C TYR A 202 4.43 -2.69 12.97
N TYR A 203 5.02 -3.79 13.47
CA TYR A 203 4.28 -5.02 13.74
C TYR A 203 3.23 -4.83 14.85
N TYR A 204 3.59 -4.21 15.98
CA TYR A 204 2.64 -4.02 17.08
C TYR A 204 1.52 -3.04 16.73
N HIS A 205 1.84 -1.93 16.06
CA HIS A 205 0.84 -0.96 15.65
C HIS A 205 -0.02 -1.48 14.50
N HIS A 206 0.58 -2.04 13.44
CA HIS A 206 -0.19 -2.47 12.26
C HIS A 206 -0.95 -3.77 12.52
N ILE A 207 -0.27 -4.84 12.92
CA ILE A 207 -0.87 -6.19 13.03
C ILE A 207 -1.67 -6.37 14.30
N LYS A 208 -1.13 -5.91 15.44
CA LYS A 208 -1.71 -6.21 16.76
C LYS A 208 -2.69 -5.17 17.25
N HIS A 209 -2.79 -4.04 16.54
CA HIS A 209 -3.64 -2.92 16.91
C HIS A 209 -4.53 -2.50 15.73
N HIS A 210 -4.00 -1.87 14.67
CA HIS A 210 -4.80 -1.32 13.57
C HIS A 210 -5.66 -2.36 12.86
N HIS A 211 -5.11 -3.52 12.48
CA HIS A 211 -5.88 -4.62 11.88
C HIS A 211 -6.91 -5.25 12.84
N VAL A 212 -6.69 -5.15 14.15
CA VAL A 212 -7.65 -5.66 15.14
C VAL A 212 -8.84 -4.71 15.26
N GLU A 213 -8.59 -3.40 15.17
CA GLU A 213 -9.61 -2.37 15.36
C GLU A 213 -10.25 -1.90 14.04
N GLY A 214 -9.63 -2.12 12.89
CA GLY A 214 -10.20 -1.90 11.56
C GLY A 214 -10.57 -0.44 11.27
N ASN A 215 -9.72 0.52 11.65
CA ASN A 215 -10.05 1.96 11.65
C ASN A 215 -11.27 2.32 12.53
N GLY A 216 -11.72 1.39 13.39
CA GLY A 216 -12.82 1.56 14.34
C GLY A 216 -12.48 2.53 15.48
N PRO A 217 -13.43 2.76 16.40
CA PRO A 217 -13.30 3.80 17.41
C PRO A 217 -12.18 3.58 18.44
N ASP A 218 -11.72 2.35 18.65
CA ASP A 218 -10.60 2.04 19.54
C ASP A 218 -9.25 2.05 18.83
N ASP A 219 -9.24 2.25 17.50
CA ASP A 219 -8.01 2.42 16.73
C ASP A 219 -7.34 3.78 17.06
N LEU A 220 -6.12 3.75 17.58
CA LEU A 220 -5.27 4.92 17.82
C LEU A 220 -4.97 5.73 16.54
N SER A 221 -5.05 5.09 15.38
CA SER A 221 -4.96 5.70 14.05
C SER A 221 -6.32 5.88 13.36
N SER A 222 -7.43 5.81 14.11
CA SER A 222 -8.76 6.03 13.56
C SER A 222 -8.94 7.44 13.00
N THR A 223 -9.57 7.52 11.83
CA THR A 223 -9.99 8.80 11.23
C THR A 223 -11.43 9.20 11.59
N LEU A 224 -12.22 8.33 12.22
CA LEU A 224 -13.68 8.50 12.39
C LEU A 224 -14.08 9.79 13.10
N ARG A 225 -13.32 10.19 14.12
CA ARG A 225 -13.61 11.37 14.96
C ARG A 225 -13.18 12.69 14.32
N TYR A 226 -12.51 12.64 13.18
CA TYR A 226 -11.99 13.81 12.49
C TYR A 226 -12.88 14.22 11.33
N GLN A 227 -12.93 15.52 11.07
CA GLN A 227 -13.40 16.04 9.79
C GLN A 227 -12.29 15.85 8.77
N ARG A 228 -12.47 14.90 7.85
CA ARG A 228 -11.36 14.33 7.05
C ARG A 228 -10.90 15.18 5.86
N ASP A 229 -11.52 16.34 5.69
CA ASP A 229 -11.14 17.41 4.76
C ASP A 229 -10.75 18.72 5.49
N SER A 230 -10.41 18.64 6.78
CA SER A 230 -10.02 19.76 7.65
C SER A 230 -8.52 19.72 7.97
N LEU A 231 -7.79 20.78 7.63
CA LEU A 231 -6.36 20.90 7.91
C LEU A 231 -6.03 20.89 9.42
N PRO A 232 -6.75 21.61 10.30
CA PRO A 232 -6.52 21.52 11.75
C PRO A 232 -6.66 20.09 12.30
N ASP A 233 -7.67 19.35 11.85
CA ASP A 233 -7.93 17.98 12.29
C ASP A 233 -6.84 17.02 11.80
N PHE A 234 -6.40 17.20 10.55
CA PHE A 234 -5.27 16.47 10.00
C PHE A 234 -3.97 16.75 10.76
N LEU A 235 -3.68 18.01 11.09
CA LEU A 235 -2.49 18.36 11.87
C LEU A 235 -2.57 17.76 13.29
N HIS A 236 -3.74 17.81 13.94
CA HIS A 236 -3.93 17.15 15.23
C HIS A 236 -3.69 15.65 15.15
N TYR A 237 -4.24 14.99 14.13
CA TYR A 237 -4.05 13.57 13.87
C TYR A 237 -2.56 13.20 13.70
N VAL A 238 -1.84 13.91 12.81
CA VAL A 238 -0.42 13.67 12.56
C VAL A 238 0.42 13.95 13.81
N LEU A 239 0.26 15.11 14.45
CA LEU A 239 1.07 15.50 15.60
C LEU A 239 0.85 14.57 16.81
N ARG A 240 -0.40 14.14 17.05
CA ARG A 240 -0.69 13.15 18.10
C ARG A 240 0.10 11.86 17.86
N PHE A 241 0.04 11.30 16.66
CA PHE A 241 0.79 10.08 16.34
C PHE A 241 2.30 10.30 16.47
N MET A 242 2.83 11.40 15.92
CA MET A 242 4.26 11.72 15.94
C MET A 242 4.86 11.68 17.35
N PHE A 243 4.14 12.24 18.33
CA PHE A 243 4.66 12.45 19.69
C PHE A 243 4.16 11.45 20.73
N LEU A 244 2.93 10.92 20.59
CA LEU A 244 2.27 10.16 21.66
C LEU A 244 2.15 8.67 21.39
N VAL A 245 2.29 8.19 20.14
CA VAL A 245 2.01 6.77 19.80
C VAL A 245 2.83 5.77 20.63
N TRP A 246 4.09 6.09 20.93
CA TRP A 246 4.99 5.22 21.70
C TRP A 246 4.57 5.05 23.17
N ILE A 247 3.65 5.89 23.66
CA ILE A 247 3.00 5.78 24.97
C ILE A 247 1.58 5.24 24.83
N GLU A 248 0.80 5.75 23.85
CA GLU A 248 -0.59 5.36 23.64
C GLU A 248 -0.75 3.89 23.25
N LEU A 249 0.13 3.35 22.40
CA LEU A 249 0.07 1.97 21.94
C LEU A 249 0.29 0.95 23.08
N PRO A 250 1.34 1.08 23.93
CA PRO A 250 1.45 0.28 25.13
C PRO A 250 0.25 0.39 26.07
N MET A 251 -0.24 1.61 26.32
CA MET A 251 -1.41 1.83 27.17
C MET A 251 -2.66 1.17 26.63
N TYR A 252 -2.89 1.21 25.32
CA TYR A 252 -3.98 0.49 24.66
C TYR A 252 -3.91 -1.00 24.98
N PHE A 253 -2.74 -1.63 24.81
CA PHE A 253 -2.58 -3.05 25.11
C PHE A 253 -2.82 -3.35 26.60
N PHE A 254 -2.35 -2.49 27.51
CA PHE A 254 -2.61 -2.65 28.94
C PHE A 254 -4.10 -2.55 29.28
N ARG A 255 -4.83 -1.59 28.71
CA ARG A 255 -6.28 -1.44 28.90
C ARG A 255 -7.06 -2.65 28.39
N LYS A 256 -6.59 -3.29 27.32
CA LYS A 256 -7.18 -4.52 26.75
C LYS A 256 -6.67 -5.81 27.44
N GLY A 257 -5.93 -5.72 28.56
CA GLY A 257 -5.40 -6.87 29.30
C GLY A 257 -4.24 -7.61 28.61
N LYS A 258 -3.69 -7.06 27.51
CA LYS A 258 -2.61 -7.65 26.70
C LYS A 258 -1.23 -7.19 27.20
N TYR A 259 -0.94 -7.38 28.50
CA TYR A 259 0.26 -6.83 29.17
C TYR A 259 1.58 -7.14 28.47
N ALA A 260 1.78 -8.38 27.99
CA ALA A 260 3.00 -8.76 27.30
C ALA A 260 3.20 -8.02 25.97
N LEU A 261 2.13 -7.69 25.24
CA LEU A 261 2.22 -6.88 24.03
C LEU A 261 2.54 -5.43 24.37
N GLY A 262 1.91 -4.87 25.42
CA GLY A 262 2.20 -3.53 25.90
C GLY A 262 3.66 -3.34 26.31
N LEU A 263 4.19 -4.27 27.12
CA LEU A 263 5.60 -4.26 27.54
C LEU A 263 6.56 -4.37 26.35
N LYS A 264 6.28 -5.25 25.38
CA LYS A 264 7.13 -5.39 24.18
C LYS A 264 7.09 -4.15 23.30
N ALA A 265 5.91 -3.60 23.03
CA ALA A 265 5.76 -2.38 22.23
C ALA A 265 6.55 -1.22 22.86
N PHE A 266 6.41 -1.03 24.18
CA PHE A 266 7.15 -0.01 24.92
C PHE A 266 8.66 -0.25 24.86
N PHE A 267 9.11 -1.48 25.17
CA PHE A 267 10.52 -1.84 25.18
C PHE A 267 11.20 -1.53 23.84
N TRP A 268 10.59 -1.94 22.72
CA TRP A 268 11.24 -1.78 21.43
C TRP A 268 11.30 -0.32 20.95
N ASP A 269 10.22 0.46 21.13
CA ASP A 269 10.23 1.89 20.81
C ASP A 269 11.25 2.65 21.67
N THR A 270 11.20 2.46 22.99
CA THR A 270 12.12 3.14 23.91
C THR A 270 13.57 2.73 23.65
N SER A 271 13.85 1.44 23.40
CA SER A 271 15.21 0.99 23.08
C SER A 271 15.75 1.62 21.79
N CYS A 272 14.90 1.78 20.78
CA CYS A 272 15.28 2.45 19.53
C CYS A 272 15.61 3.93 19.78
N TYR A 273 14.78 4.65 20.54
CA TYR A 273 15.07 6.05 20.89
C TYR A 273 16.32 6.21 21.72
N LEU A 274 16.54 5.36 22.73
CA LEU A 274 17.74 5.39 23.55
C LEU A 274 18.98 5.12 22.70
N THR A 275 18.89 4.21 21.73
CA THR A 275 19.98 3.94 20.78
C THR A 275 20.29 5.16 19.93
N ILE A 276 19.26 5.79 19.33
CA ILE A 276 19.43 7.02 18.54
C ILE A 276 20.01 8.15 19.40
N ALA A 277 19.52 8.32 20.62
CA ALA A 277 20.01 9.32 21.56
C ALA A 277 21.48 9.07 21.94
N ALA A 278 21.87 7.81 22.18
CA ALA A 278 23.25 7.44 22.47
C ALA A 278 24.18 7.69 21.28
N LEU A 279 23.77 7.34 20.06
CA LEU A 279 24.53 7.63 18.84
C LEU A 279 24.71 9.14 18.63
N TYR A 280 23.66 9.92 18.92
CA TYR A 280 23.69 11.37 18.83
C TYR A 280 24.64 11.99 19.86
N ALA A 281 24.53 11.57 21.13
CA ALA A 281 25.27 12.16 22.23
C ALA A 281 26.75 11.72 22.29
N PHE A 282 27.04 10.46 21.94
CA PHE A 282 28.35 9.84 22.21
C PHE A 282 29.14 9.44 20.97
N VAL A 283 28.56 9.45 19.77
CA VAL A 283 29.25 8.98 18.55
C VAL A 283 29.40 10.10 17.52
N ASN A 284 28.31 10.50 16.86
CA ASN A 284 28.34 11.59 15.88
C ASN A 284 26.94 12.16 15.69
N PRO A 285 26.64 13.37 16.21
CA PRO A 285 25.31 13.95 16.10
C PRO A 285 24.93 14.22 14.65
N ARG A 286 25.86 14.69 13.81
CA ARG A 286 25.59 15.04 12.41
C ARG A 286 25.23 13.80 11.60
N ALA A 287 26.00 12.72 11.70
CA ALA A 287 25.66 11.46 11.05
C ALA A 287 24.31 10.91 11.54
N THR A 288 24.05 10.99 12.85
CA THR A 288 22.79 10.51 13.46
C THR A 288 21.56 11.27 12.95
N VAL A 289 21.66 12.58 12.73
CA VAL A 289 20.56 13.37 12.16
C VAL A 289 20.16 12.81 10.79
N PHE A 290 21.11 12.63 9.88
CA PHE A 290 20.83 12.22 8.50
C PHE A 290 20.52 10.73 8.35
N ALA A 291 21.12 9.87 9.17
CA ALA A 291 20.95 8.42 9.06
C ALA A 291 19.72 7.89 9.84
N PHE A 292 19.25 8.60 10.87
CA PHE A 292 18.20 8.08 11.77
C PHE A 292 17.09 9.09 12.10
N ILE A 293 17.42 10.31 12.52
CA ILE A 293 16.38 11.26 12.99
C ILE A 293 15.50 11.76 11.83
N LEU A 294 16.12 12.17 10.71
CA LEU A 294 15.38 12.60 9.51
C LEU A 294 14.55 11.45 8.92
N PRO A 295 15.09 10.23 8.71
CA PRO A 295 14.28 9.08 8.30
C PRO A 295 13.10 8.79 9.26
N LEU A 296 13.32 8.81 10.58
CA LEU A 296 12.28 8.57 11.58
C LEU A 296 11.14 9.60 11.48
N ALA A 297 11.48 10.89 11.40
CA ALA A 297 10.49 11.96 11.27
C ALA A 297 9.72 11.85 9.95
N MET A 298 10.44 11.64 8.84
CA MET A 298 9.85 11.51 7.51
C MET A 298 8.92 10.31 7.41
N LEU A 299 9.33 9.12 7.88
CA LEU A 299 8.50 7.92 7.80
C LEU A 299 7.21 8.11 8.59
N ARG A 300 7.26 8.64 9.81
CA ARG A 300 6.05 8.82 10.63
C ARG A 300 5.05 9.78 10.00
N VAL A 301 5.52 10.88 9.42
CA VAL A 301 4.66 11.79 8.65
C VAL A 301 4.08 11.04 7.45
N GLY A 302 4.92 10.31 6.69
CA GLY A 302 4.49 9.53 5.52
C GLY A 302 3.42 8.49 5.85
N LEU A 303 3.59 7.71 6.92
CA LEU A 303 2.62 6.72 7.38
C LEU A 303 1.27 7.36 7.75
N MET A 304 1.29 8.52 8.41
CA MET A 304 0.05 9.19 8.82
C MET A 304 -0.65 9.88 7.66
N VAL A 305 0.10 10.49 6.73
CA VAL A 305 -0.44 11.03 5.47
C VAL A 305 -1.07 9.91 4.64
N GLY A 306 -0.40 8.74 4.56
CA GLY A 306 -0.89 7.55 3.86
C GLY A 306 -2.13 6.96 4.50
N ASN A 307 -2.12 6.71 5.81
CA ASN A 307 -3.28 6.19 6.55
C ASN A 307 -4.51 7.12 6.43
N TRP A 308 -4.29 8.44 6.49
CA TRP A 308 -5.36 9.39 6.25
C TRP A 308 -5.94 9.24 4.84
N GLY A 309 -5.11 9.15 3.80
CA GLY A 309 -5.56 8.94 2.43
C GLY A 309 -6.30 7.62 2.24
N GLN A 310 -5.87 6.56 2.91
CA GLN A 310 -6.47 5.23 2.90
C GLN A 310 -7.86 5.17 3.57
N HIS A 311 -8.06 5.97 4.63
CA HIS A 311 -9.23 5.90 5.51
C HIS A 311 -9.99 7.23 5.67
N ALA A 312 -9.81 8.20 4.78
CA ALA A 312 -10.53 9.48 4.88
C ALA A 312 -11.96 9.44 4.32
N LEU A 313 -12.25 8.50 3.42
CA LEU A 313 -13.54 8.34 2.75
C LEU A 313 -14.28 7.16 3.35
N VAL A 314 -14.82 7.33 4.55
CA VAL A 314 -15.57 6.26 5.25
C VAL A 314 -17.06 6.49 5.06
N ASP A 315 -17.73 5.44 4.59
CA ASP A 315 -19.18 5.42 4.41
C ASP A 315 -19.92 5.70 5.71
N GLU A 316 -20.87 6.62 5.63
CA GLU A 316 -21.71 7.01 6.73
C GLU A 316 -22.79 5.97 7.04
N ASP A 317 -23.20 5.10 6.13
CA ASP A 317 -24.25 4.13 6.40
C ASP A 317 -23.68 2.88 7.06
N ASP A 318 -22.56 2.38 6.56
CA ASP A 318 -21.86 1.21 7.10
C ASP A 318 -20.34 1.44 7.20
N PRO A 319 -19.88 2.09 8.28
CA PRO A 319 -18.46 2.35 8.52
C PRO A 319 -17.71 1.11 9.04
N THR A 320 -18.40 -0.03 9.25
CA THR A 320 -17.83 -1.27 9.77
C THR A 320 -17.37 -2.21 8.66
N SER A 321 -17.94 -2.07 7.46
CA SER A 321 -17.52 -2.82 6.27
C SER A 321 -16.19 -2.30 5.73
N ASP A 322 -15.17 -3.16 5.65
CA ASP A 322 -13.88 -2.83 5.04
C ASP A 322 -14.01 -2.33 3.59
N LEU A 323 -15.04 -2.78 2.85
CA LEU A 323 -15.32 -2.32 1.48
C LEU A 323 -15.82 -0.87 1.43
N ARG A 324 -16.21 -0.33 2.58
CA ARG A 324 -16.85 0.98 2.74
C ARG A 324 -16.06 1.94 3.63
N SER A 325 -15.10 1.43 4.40
CA SER A 325 -14.20 2.19 5.28
C SER A 325 -12.77 2.31 4.73
N SER A 326 -12.49 1.70 3.58
CA SER A 326 -11.21 1.77 2.87
C SER A 326 -11.43 1.96 1.36
N ILE A 327 -10.36 2.28 0.64
CA ILE A 327 -10.41 2.53 -0.80
C ILE A 327 -9.36 1.70 -1.55
N THR A 328 -9.59 1.51 -2.85
CA THR A 328 -8.64 0.88 -3.77
C THR A 328 -8.13 1.89 -4.79
N LEU A 329 -6.83 1.86 -5.07
CA LEU A 329 -6.15 2.63 -6.10
C LEU A 329 -5.57 1.67 -7.13
N ILE A 330 -5.91 1.88 -8.39
CA ILE A 330 -5.41 1.16 -9.56
C ILE A 330 -4.70 2.19 -10.44
N ASP A 331 -3.73 1.82 -11.28
CA ASP A 331 -3.07 2.80 -12.16
C ASP A 331 -2.39 3.91 -11.35
N VAL A 332 -1.57 3.46 -10.39
CA VAL A 332 -0.81 4.32 -9.50
C VAL A 332 0.61 3.80 -9.33
N ALA A 333 1.56 4.72 -9.18
CA ALA A 333 2.97 4.39 -9.02
C ALA A 333 3.21 3.49 -7.79
N SER A 334 2.47 3.68 -6.70
CA SER A 334 2.56 2.81 -5.52
C SER A 334 2.30 1.33 -5.82
N ASN A 335 1.46 0.97 -6.78
CA ASN A 335 1.26 -0.45 -7.11
C ASN A 335 2.53 -1.08 -7.67
N ARG A 336 3.27 -0.33 -8.50
CA ARG A 336 4.54 -0.75 -9.08
C ARG A 336 5.70 -0.71 -8.08
N PHE A 337 5.84 0.37 -7.31
CA PHE A 337 7.00 0.60 -6.43
C PHE A 337 6.82 0.10 -5.00
N CYS A 338 5.59 -0.11 -4.55
CA CYS A 338 5.23 -0.42 -3.18
C CYS A 338 4.36 -1.68 -3.08
N TYR A 339 4.60 -2.67 -3.94
CA TYR A 339 3.98 -4.01 -3.85
C TYR A 339 2.44 -3.96 -3.78
N ASN A 340 1.78 -3.36 -4.78
CA ASN A 340 0.32 -3.28 -4.86
C ASN A 340 -0.39 -2.67 -3.63
N ASP A 341 0.24 -1.72 -2.94
CA ASP A 341 -0.32 -1.00 -1.79
C ASP A 341 -1.64 -0.26 -2.10
N GLY A 342 -1.86 0.11 -3.36
CA GLY A 342 -3.12 0.67 -3.83
C GLY A 342 -4.32 -0.25 -3.59
N TYR A 343 -4.13 -1.57 -3.45
CA TYR A 343 -5.23 -2.49 -3.14
C TYR A 343 -5.54 -2.61 -1.64
N HIS A 344 -5.63 -1.48 -0.94
CA HIS A 344 -5.80 -1.44 0.52
C HIS A 344 -7.12 -2.06 1.00
N THR A 345 -8.21 -1.90 0.25
CA THR A 345 -9.46 -2.64 0.54
C THR A 345 -9.27 -4.15 0.50
N SER A 346 -8.57 -4.64 -0.52
CA SER A 346 -8.24 -6.07 -0.61
C SER A 346 -7.38 -6.49 0.59
N HIS A 347 -6.44 -5.64 1.00
CA HIS A 347 -5.61 -5.86 2.18
C HIS A 347 -6.42 -6.01 3.47
N HIS A 348 -7.35 -5.10 3.77
CA HIS A 348 -8.20 -5.22 4.97
C HIS A 348 -9.07 -6.48 4.97
N LEU A 349 -9.63 -6.84 3.80
CA LEU A 349 -10.44 -8.05 3.65
C LEU A 349 -9.66 -9.36 3.89
N ASN A 350 -8.34 -9.37 3.64
CA ASN A 350 -7.46 -10.48 3.98
C ASN A 350 -6.03 -9.97 4.18
N PRO A 351 -5.63 -9.65 5.42
CA PRO A 351 -4.33 -9.03 5.70
C PRO A 351 -3.14 -9.93 5.33
N ARG A 352 -3.34 -11.25 5.26
CA ARG A 352 -2.31 -12.23 4.90
C ARG A 352 -2.26 -12.55 3.40
N ARG A 353 -3.04 -11.86 2.56
CA ARG A 353 -2.99 -12.04 1.11
C ARG A 353 -1.64 -11.55 0.59
N HIS A 354 -1.03 -12.34 -0.30
CA HIS A 354 0.19 -11.94 -0.98
C HIS A 354 -0.08 -10.75 -1.90
N TRP A 355 0.85 -9.79 -1.97
CA TRP A 355 0.62 -8.55 -2.69
C TRP A 355 0.23 -8.73 -4.16
N ARG A 356 0.76 -9.75 -4.84
CA ARG A 356 0.44 -10.01 -6.25
C ARG A 356 -0.95 -10.60 -6.48
N ASP A 357 -1.59 -11.09 -5.42
CA ASP A 357 -2.92 -11.69 -5.52
C ASP A 357 -4.05 -10.66 -5.33
N HIS A 358 -3.73 -9.42 -4.96
CA HIS A 358 -4.75 -8.39 -4.78
C HIS A 358 -5.56 -8.06 -6.05
N PRO A 359 -4.95 -7.91 -7.25
CA PRO A 359 -5.69 -7.68 -8.49
C PRO A 359 -6.67 -8.82 -8.81
N LEU A 360 -6.19 -10.06 -8.68
CA LEU A 360 -7.00 -11.27 -8.89
C LEU A 360 -8.17 -11.36 -7.89
N ALA A 361 -7.90 -11.04 -6.62
CA ALA A 361 -8.92 -11.04 -5.58
C ALA A 361 -10.02 -9.99 -5.83
N LEU A 362 -9.66 -8.81 -6.35
CA LEU A 362 -10.63 -7.79 -6.72
C LEU A 362 -11.55 -8.29 -7.83
N LEU A 363 -11.02 -8.86 -8.92
CA LEU A 363 -11.86 -9.37 -10.01
C LEU A 363 -12.79 -10.50 -9.56
N ARG A 364 -12.29 -11.44 -8.75
CA ARG A 364 -13.14 -12.51 -8.18
C ARG A 364 -14.22 -11.98 -7.26
N ALA A 365 -13.96 -10.87 -6.55
CA ALA A 365 -14.91 -10.23 -5.64
C ALA A 365 -15.67 -9.07 -6.30
N LYS A 366 -15.57 -8.86 -7.63
CA LYS A 366 -16.18 -7.74 -8.35
C LYS A 366 -17.68 -7.56 -8.02
N PRO A 367 -18.52 -8.62 -7.97
CA PRO A 367 -19.93 -8.48 -7.57
C PRO A 367 -20.13 -7.94 -6.15
N LYS A 368 -19.24 -8.29 -5.22
CA LYS A 368 -19.27 -7.79 -3.84
C LYS A 368 -18.88 -6.32 -3.79
N TYR A 369 -17.83 -5.91 -4.51
CA TYR A 369 -17.44 -4.51 -4.64
C TYR A 369 -18.58 -3.64 -5.21
N GLN A 370 -19.30 -4.14 -6.22
CA GLN A 370 -20.48 -3.50 -6.79
C GLN A 370 -21.61 -3.34 -5.76
N THR A 371 -21.97 -4.43 -5.06
CA THR A 371 -23.06 -4.45 -4.08
C THR A 371 -22.78 -3.54 -2.88
N GLU A 372 -21.54 -3.52 -2.42
CA GLU A 372 -21.09 -2.73 -1.27
C GLU A 372 -20.74 -1.29 -1.65
N ARG A 373 -20.77 -0.94 -2.95
CA ARG A 373 -20.44 0.40 -3.47
C ARG A 373 -19.04 0.85 -3.07
N ALA A 374 -18.08 -0.07 -3.15
CA ALA A 374 -16.68 0.19 -2.83
C ALA A 374 -16.11 1.34 -3.70
N LEU A 375 -15.12 2.05 -3.18
CA LEU A 375 -14.48 3.14 -3.89
C LEU A 375 -13.18 2.68 -4.55
N ILE A 376 -13.12 2.81 -5.87
CA ILE A 376 -11.94 2.51 -6.69
C ILE A 376 -11.51 3.79 -7.39
N PHE A 377 -10.25 4.17 -7.24
CA PHE A 377 -9.67 5.34 -7.90
C PHE A 377 -8.55 4.93 -8.85
N LYS A 378 -8.25 5.82 -9.80
CA LYS A 378 -7.11 5.72 -10.69
C LYS A 378 -6.33 7.03 -10.78
N ASN A 379 -5.06 6.97 -11.17
CA ASN A 379 -4.21 8.15 -11.37
C ASN A 379 -4.10 9.10 -10.15
N ILE A 380 -4.32 8.58 -8.95
CA ILE A 380 -4.22 9.36 -7.72
C ILE A 380 -3.75 8.46 -6.57
N ASP A 381 -2.58 8.76 -6.01
CA ASP A 381 -2.00 8.02 -4.89
C ASP A 381 -2.56 8.50 -3.54
N TYR A 382 -2.40 7.73 -2.44
CA TYR A 382 -2.96 8.07 -1.13
C TYR A 382 -2.48 9.43 -0.61
N ILE A 383 -1.22 9.77 -0.83
CA ILE A 383 -0.67 11.08 -0.46
C ILE A 383 -1.42 12.20 -1.21
N MET A 384 -1.69 12.00 -2.50
CA MET A 384 -2.41 12.98 -3.31
C MET A 384 -3.90 13.03 -2.94
N ILE A 385 -4.52 11.91 -2.56
CA ILE A 385 -5.87 11.91 -1.98
C ILE A 385 -5.91 12.79 -0.75
N THR A 386 -4.98 12.63 0.19
CA THR A 386 -4.87 13.48 1.37
C THR A 386 -4.74 14.96 0.99
N VAL A 387 -3.85 15.30 0.06
CA VAL A 387 -3.70 16.68 -0.44
C VAL A 387 -5.01 17.22 -1.03
N LYS A 388 -5.69 16.44 -1.86
CA LYS A 388 -6.93 16.85 -2.53
C LYS A 388 -8.10 17.01 -1.57
N LEU A 389 -8.19 16.18 -0.54
CA LEU A 389 -9.14 16.34 0.55
C LEU A 389 -8.89 17.63 1.32
N LEU A 390 -7.64 17.93 1.68
CA LEU A 390 -7.29 19.17 2.39
C LEU A 390 -7.54 20.43 1.54
N GLN A 391 -7.44 20.31 0.21
CA GLN A 391 -7.85 21.35 -0.75
C GLN A 391 -9.36 21.41 -0.97
N LYS A 392 -10.13 20.43 -0.47
CA LYS A 392 -11.56 20.23 -0.75
C LYS A 392 -11.87 20.12 -2.25
N ASP A 393 -10.91 19.60 -3.03
CA ASP A 393 -11.01 19.44 -4.48
C ASP A 393 -11.70 18.10 -4.82
N TYR A 394 -12.97 18.01 -4.42
CA TYR A 394 -13.80 16.82 -4.63
C TYR A 394 -14.07 16.54 -6.11
N MET A 395 -14.05 17.57 -6.96
CA MET A 395 -14.20 17.40 -8.40
C MET A 395 -13.01 16.64 -9.00
N HIS A 396 -11.79 16.93 -8.55
CA HIS A 396 -10.63 16.14 -8.98
C HIS A 396 -10.72 14.70 -8.49
N LEU A 397 -11.10 14.47 -7.23
CA LEU A 397 -11.30 13.11 -6.70
C LEU A 397 -12.37 12.35 -7.50
N ALA A 398 -13.47 13.00 -7.85
CA ALA A 398 -14.54 12.41 -8.64
C ALA A 398 -14.10 12.03 -10.06
N LYS A 399 -13.19 12.80 -10.68
CA LYS A 399 -12.61 12.45 -12.00
C LYS A 399 -11.69 11.23 -11.94
N CYS A 400 -11.04 11.04 -10.80
CA CYS A 400 -10.19 9.88 -10.55
C CYS A 400 -10.99 8.63 -10.13
N LEU A 401 -12.26 8.77 -9.76
CA LEU A 401 -13.11 7.65 -9.36
C LEU A 401 -13.46 6.78 -10.59
N VAL A 402 -13.19 5.48 -10.50
CA VAL A 402 -13.65 4.46 -11.44
C VAL A 402 -14.97 3.91 -10.90
N PRO A 403 -16.12 4.32 -11.45
CA PRO A 403 -17.42 3.90 -10.91
C PRO A 403 -17.61 2.40 -11.08
N ILE A 404 -18.09 1.74 -10.03
CA ILE A 404 -18.37 0.30 -10.02
C ILE A 404 -19.82 0.03 -9.64
N GLY A 405 -20.49 -0.79 -10.47
CA GLY A 405 -21.91 -1.11 -10.33
C GLY A 405 -22.85 0.00 -10.82
N ASP A 406 -24.09 -0.37 -11.15
CA ASP A 406 -25.06 0.51 -11.81
C ASP A 406 -25.28 1.83 -11.05
N ALA A 407 -25.32 1.78 -9.72
CA ALA A 407 -25.56 2.95 -8.88
C ALA A 407 -24.47 4.02 -9.02
N GLN A 408 -23.18 3.65 -9.08
CA GLN A 408 -22.10 4.63 -9.25
C GLN A 408 -21.92 5.04 -10.71
N ILE A 409 -22.16 4.12 -11.65
CA ILE A 409 -22.00 4.38 -13.10
C ILE A 409 -22.97 5.47 -13.56
N GLN A 410 -24.20 5.45 -13.06
CA GLN A 410 -25.24 6.44 -13.39
C GLN A 410 -25.02 7.82 -12.77
N MET A 411 -24.17 7.94 -11.74
CA MET A 411 -23.87 9.24 -11.12
C MET A 411 -23.10 10.13 -12.09
N SER A 412 -23.55 11.37 -12.21
CA SER A 412 -22.79 12.50 -12.75
C SER A 412 -21.52 12.76 -11.94
N LEU A 413 -20.62 13.57 -12.50
CA LEU A 413 -19.36 13.91 -11.84
C LEU A 413 -19.61 14.70 -10.53
N GLU A 414 -20.60 15.58 -10.54
CA GLU A 414 -21.04 16.39 -9.41
C GLU A 414 -21.66 15.53 -8.30
N GLU A 415 -22.47 14.54 -8.66
CA GLU A 415 -23.04 13.58 -7.70
C GLU A 415 -21.94 12.73 -7.05
N ARG A 416 -20.93 12.30 -7.82
CA ARG A 416 -19.75 11.61 -7.28
C ARG A 416 -18.97 12.51 -6.32
N ALA A 417 -18.72 13.76 -6.69
CA ALA A 417 -18.03 14.72 -5.83
C ALA A 417 -18.82 14.98 -4.53
N ALA A 418 -20.14 15.10 -4.61
CA ALA A 418 -21.02 15.27 -3.46
C ALA A 418 -20.99 14.03 -2.55
N MET A 419 -21.09 12.82 -3.11
CA MET A 419 -20.94 11.55 -2.37
C MET A 419 -19.59 11.48 -1.66
N LEU A 420 -18.48 11.78 -2.34
CA LEU A 420 -17.16 11.74 -1.72
C LEU A 420 -17.07 12.74 -0.54
N ARG A 421 -17.74 13.88 -0.64
CA ARG A 421 -17.80 14.89 0.42
C ARG A 421 -18.62 14.44 1.63
N THR A 422 -19.66 13.63 1.49
CA THR A 422 -20.39 13.12 2.65
C THR A 422 -19.54 12.14 3.46
N LYS A 423 -18.72 11.34 2.79
CA LYS A 423 -17.82 10.34 3.39
C LYS A 423 -16.67 10.90 4.24
N THR A 424 -16.41 12.21 4.18
CA THR A 424 -15.36 12.85 5.00
C THR A 424 -15.88 13.38 6.34
N ARG A 425 -17.20 13.37 6.56
CA ARG A 425 -17.84 13.98 7.74
C ARG A 425 -17.50 13.23 9.03
N ARG A 426 -17.02 13.94 10.05
CA ARG A 426 -16.75 13.32 11.35
C ARG A 426 -17.99 12.62 11.90
N PHE A 427 -17.80 11.49 12.57
CA PHE A 427 -18.88 10.81 13.30
C PHE A 427 -19.06 11.44 14.68
N SER A 428 -20.31 11.57 15.14
CA SER A 428 -20.59 11.90 16.54
C SER A 428 -20.37 10.67 17.41
N GLU A 429 -20.10 10.86 18.71
CA GLU A 429 -19.96 9.72 19.64
C GLU A 429 -21.23 8.85 19.69
N GLU A 430 -22.41 9.45 19.53
CA GLU A 430 -23.67 8.71 19.46
C GLU A 430 -23.74 7.84 18.20
N ALA A 431 -23.35 8.38 17.03
CA ALA A 431 -23.30 7.61 15.80
C ALA A 431 -22.26 6.48 15.87
N ILE A 432 -21.13 6.71 16.56
CA ILE A 432 -20.12 5.68 16.80
C ILE A 432 -20.71 4.55 17.66
N ARG A 433 -21.33 4.89 18.80
CA ARG A 433 -21.95 3.88 19.69
C ARG A 433 -22.99 3.04 18.96
N GLN A 434 -23.87 3.70 18.21
CA GLN A 434 -24.92 3.03 17.45
C GLN A 434 -24.35 2.10 16.37
N LYS A 435 -23.38 2.56 15.57
CA LYS A 435 -22.86 1.80 14.42
C LYS A 435 -21.88 0.70 14.79
N TYR A 436 -21.14 0.86 15.89
CA TYR A 436 -20.17 -0.13 16.37
C TYR A 436 -20.69 -1.00 17.51
N GLY A 437 -21.94 -0.79 17.97
CA GLY A 437 -22.57 -1.60 19.01
C GLY A 437 -21.89 -1.47 20.39
N LEU A 438 -21.49 -0.25 20.76
CA LEU A 438 -20.74 0.05 22.00
C LEU A 438 -21.61 0.54 23.15
#